data_AF-A0A962ND82-F1
#
_entry.id   AF-A0A962ND82-F1
#
_cell.length_a   1.000
_cell.length_b   1.000
_cell.length_c   1.000
_cell.angle_alpha   90.00
_cell.angle_beta   90.00
_cell.angle_gamma   90.00
#
_symmetry.space_group_name_H-M   'P 1'
#
loop_
_entity.id
_entity.type
_entity.pdbx_description
1 polymer ?
#
loop_
_entity_poly.entity_id
_entity_poly.type
_entity_poly.pdbx_seq_one_letter_code
_entity_poly.pdbx_strand_id
1 'polypeptide(L)'
;FLQAISSAGGISRLADKKQAYLFRRSSGGGIQRYRVNYQAILEGRAEDPLLQADDRIMVMDSRGRQLFEDATRVISPMRVF
;
A
#
# COMPACT_ATOMS: atom_id res chain seq x y z
N PHE A 1 -3.87 9.60 5.42
CA PHE A 1 -3.09 8.34 5.42
C PHE A 1 -1.95 8.35 6.46
N LEU A 2 -1.24 9.47 6.64
CA LEU A 2 -0.22 9.62 7.70
C LEU A 2 -0.74 9.31 9.11
N GLN A 3 -1.96 9.75 9.42
CA GLN A 3 -2.57 9.48 10.72
C GLN A 3 -2.72 7.97 10.98
N ALA A 4 -3.23 7.21 10.02
CA ALA A 4 -3.42 5.76 10.18
C ALA A 4 -2.08 5.03 10.40
N ILE A 5 -1.04 5.44 9.67
CA ILE A 5 0.32 4.92 9.87
C ILE A 5 0.84 5.26 11.27
N SER A 6 0.63 6.49 11.73
CA SER A 6 1.04 6.92 13.06
C SER A 6 0.29 6.14 14.15
N SER A 7 -1.02 5.92 13.98
CA SER A 7 -1.84 5.10 14.87
C SER A 7 -1.39 3.63 14.90
N ALA A 8 -0.80 3.13 13.82
CA ALA A 8 -0.21 1.79 13.76
C ALA A 8 1.20 1.70 14.39
N GLY A 9 1.69 2.77 15.04
CA GLY A 9 3.02 2.84 15.63
C GLY A 9 4.12 3.34 14.68
N GLY A 10 3.74 3.81 13.49
CA GLY A 10 4.67 4.32 12.49
C GLY A 10 5.20 3.26 11.53
N ILE A 11 6.09 3.68 10.62
CA ILE A 11 6.73 2.79 9.66
C ILE A 11 8.07 2.29 10.22
N SER A 12 8.34 0.99 10.07
CA SER A 12 9.65 0.40 10.37
C SER A 12 10.78 1.12 9.62
N ARG A 13 11.94 1.26 10.26
CA ARG A 13 13.14 1.86 9.65
C ARG A 13 13.60 1.15 8.37
N LEU A 14 13.29 -0.14 8.22
CA LEU A 14 13.68 -0.96 7.07
C LEU A 14 12.64 -0.94 5.94
N ALA A 15 11.47 -0.34 6.15
CA ALA A 15 10.42 -0.32 5.15
C ALA A 15 10.74 0.65 4.00
N ASP A 16 10.30 0.33 2.78
CA ASP A 16 10.44 1.26 1.66
C ASP A 16 9.37 2.35 1.72
N LYS A 17 9.78 3.51 2.25
CA LYS A 17 8.95 4.71 2.39
C LYS A 17 8.48 5.31 1.06
N LYS A 18 9.05 4.92 -0.08
CA LYS A 18 8.64 5.42 -1.40
C LYS A 18 7.52 4.58 -2.02
N GLN A 19 7.25 3.40 -1.47
CA GLN A 19 6.31 2.43 -2.06
C GLN A 19 5.39 1.81 -1.02
N ALA A 20 4.56 2.64 -0.41
CA ALA A 20 3.41 2.14 0.33
C ALA A 20 2.25 1.90 -0.64
N TYR A 21 1.35 0.97 -0.28
CA TYR A 21 0.16 0.67 -1.05
C TYR A 21 -1.09 0.90 -0.22
N LEU A 22 -2.07 1.56 -0.82
CA LEU A 22 -3.42 1.69 -0.32
C LEU A 22 -4.32 0.80 -1.19
N PHE A 23 -4.97 -0.18 -0.58
CA PHE A 23 -5.95 -1.04 -1.23
C PHE A 23 -7.34 -0.58 -0.83
N ARG A 24 -8.17 -0.27 -1.83
CA ARG A 24 -9.54 0.18 -1.66
C ARG A 24 -10.48 -0.79 -2.35
N ARG A 25 -11.58 -1.14 -1.72
CA ARG A 25 -12.66 -1.86 -2.38
C ARG A 25 -13.41 -0.89 -3.28
N SER A 26 -13.47 -1.20 -4.57
CA SER A 26 -14.32 -0.47 -5.52
C SER A 26 -15.78 -0.88 -5.33
N SER A 27 -16.71 0.01 -5.67
CA SER A 27 -18.15 -0.25 -5.63
C SER A 27 -18.57 -1.46 -6.48
N GLY A 28 -17.80 -1.81 -7.51
CA GLY A 28 -18.00 -3.01 -8.34
C GLY A 28 -17.41 -4.31 -7.76
N GLY A 29 -16.96 -4.32 -6.50
CA GLY A 29 -16.41 -5.51 -5.82
C GLY A 29 -14.94 -5.80 -6.08
N GLY A 30 -14.29 -5.10 -7.02
CA GLY A 30 -12.86 -5.18 -7.27
C GLY A 30 -12.01 -4.49 -6.18
N ILE A 31 -10.71 -4.79 -6.13
CA ILE A 31 -9.75 -4.08 -5.28
C ILE A 31 -8.91 -3.15 -6.15
N GLN A 32 -8.97 -1.85 -5.88
CA GLN A 32 -8.10 -0.86 -6.50
C GLN A 32 -6.86 -0.65 -5.64
N ARG A 33 -5.68 -0.65 -6.27
CA ARG A 33 -4.39 -0.47 -5.62
C ARG A 33 -3.80 0.88 -5.99
N TYR A 34 -3.63 1.75 -5.01
CA TYR A 34 -2.94 3.03 -5.17
C TYR A 34 -1.53 2.92 -4.61
N ARG A 35 -0.55 3.41 -5.38
CA ARG A 35 0.81 3.59 -4.89
C ARG A 35 0.89 4.94 -4.17
N VAL A 36 1.36 4.94 -2.94
CA VAL A 36 1.50 6.12 -2.10
C VAL A 36 2.97 6.28 -1.74
N ASN A 37 3.53 7.45 -2.06
CA ASN A 37 4.90 7.79 -1.67
C ASN A 37 4.89 8.50 -0.31
N TYR A 38 4.98 7.71 0.76
CA TYR A 38 4.96 8.21 2.13
C TYR A 38 6.04 9.28 2.40
N GLN A 39 7.25 9.09 1.85
CA GLN A 39 8.33 10.06 2.01
C GLN A 39 7.98 11.41 1.37
N ALA A 40 7.35 11.42 0.19
CA ALA A 40 6.93 12.66 -0.46
C ALA A 40 5.84 13.38 0.33
N ILE A 41 4.94 12.66 1.01
CA ILE A 41 3.91 13.26 1.87
C ILE A 41 4.54 13.94 3.08
N LEU A 42 5.49 13.27 3.75
CA LEU A 42 6.21 13.87 4.89
C LEU A 42 6.97 15.14 4.51
N GLU A 43 7.50 15.20 3.29
CA GLU A 43 8.24 16.36 2.77
C GLU A 43 7.33 17.45 2.17
N GLY A 44 6.00 17.26 2.19
CA GLY A 44 5.05 18.20 1.60
C GLY A 44 5.08 18.25 0.06
N ARG A 45 5.70 17.25 -0.59
CA ARG A 45 5.80 17.13 -2.06
C ARG A 45 4.67 16.30 -2.67
N ALA A 46 3.84 15.68 -1.83
CA ALA A 46 2.64 14.95 -2.21
C ALA A 46 1.55 15.15 -1.16
N GLU A 47 0.29 15.08 -1.56
CA GLU A 47 -0.84 15.19 -0.65
C GLU A 47 -1.05 13.91 0.17
N ASP A 48 -1.49 14.06 1.42
CA ASP A 48 -1.87 12.94 2.27
C ASP A 48 -3.25 12.41 1.85
N PRO A 49 -3.38 11.19 1.27
CA PRO A 49 -4.65 10.74 0.76
C PRO A 49 -5.67 10.50 1.89
N LEU A 50 -6.91 10.90 1.61
CA LEU A 50 -8.06 10.60 2.45
C LEU A 50 -8.38 9.11 2.39
N LEU A 51 -8.49 8.51 3.56
CA LEU A 51 -8.86 7.10 3.72
C LEU A 51 -10.38 6.96 3.72
N GLN A 52 -10.85 5.85 3.15
CA GLN A 52 -12.24 5.42 3.16
C GLN A 52 -12.40 4.21 4.10
N ALA A 53 -13.65 3.89 4.41
CA ALA A 53 -13.97 2.65 5.12
C ALA A 53 -13.42 1.44 4.35
N ASP A 54 -12.94 0.44 5.10
CA ASP A 54 -12.32 -0.78 4.58
C ASP A 54 -11.02 -0.61 3.77
N ASP A 55 -10.43 0.59 3.75
CA ASP A 55 -9.10 0.79 3.17
C ASP A 55 -8.05 -0.02 3.94
N ARG A 56 -7.14 -0.66 3.21
CA ARG A 56 -6.02 -1.40 3.78
C ARG A 56 -4.71 -0.79 3.34
N ILE A 57 -3.85 -0.47 4.30
CA ILE A 57 -2.52 0.08 4.05
C ILE A 57 -1.49 -1.03 4.21
N MET A 58 -0.63 -1.19 3.21
CA MET A 58 0.50 -2.11 3.25
C MET A 58 1.79 -1.34 3.02
N VAL A 59 2.76 -1.54 3.90
CA VAL A 59 4.12 -1.05 3.74
C VAL A 59 5.05 -2.24 3.88
N MET A 60 5.78 -2.55 2.82
CA MET A 60 6.72 -3.68 2.81
C MET A 60 8.15 -3.16 2.98
N ASP A 61 8.98 -3.97 3.63
CA ASP A 61 10.42 -3.84 3.45
C ASP A 61 10.83 -4.28 2.03
N SER A 62 12.03 -3.90 1.63
CA SER A 62 12.53 -4.18 0.28
C SER A 62 12.63 -5.67 -0.05
N ARG A 63 12.82 -6.54 0.96
CA ARG A 63 12.92 -8.00 0.80
C ARG A 63 11.54 -8.64 0.73
N GLY A 64 10.63 -8.24 1.62
CA GLY A 64 9.24 -8.68 1.66
C GLY A 64 8.48 -8.33 0.39
N ARG A 65 8.83 -7.23 -0.28
CA ARG A 65 8.27 -6.91 -1.61
C ARG A 65 8.60 -7.98 -2.64
N GLN A 66 9.88 -8.35 -2.80
CA GLN A 66 10.30 -9.32 -3.82
C GLN A 66 9.54 -10.63 -3.63
N LEU A 67 9.44 -11.08 -2.38
CA LEU A 67 8.67 -12.28 -2.02
C LEU A 67 7.17 -12.14 -2.35
N PHE A 68 6.54 -10.98 -2.09
CA PHE A 68 5.14 -10.75 -2.44
C PHE A 68 4.91 -10.67 -3.95
N GLU A 69 5.79 -10.02 -4.70
CA GLU A 69 5.74 -9.94 -6.16
C GLU A 69 5.93 -11.32 -6.79
N ASP A 70 6.83 -12.14 -6.24
CA ASP A 70 7.03 -13.51 -6.69
C ASP A 70 5.84 -14.40 -6.33
N ALA A 71 5.31 -14.29 -5.10
CA ALA A 71 4.11 -15.03 -4.69
C ALA A 71 2.88 -14.65 -5.51
N THR A 72 2.68 -13.36 -5.81
CA THR A 72 1.58 -12.92 -6.67
C THR A 72 1.76 -13.36 -8.12
N ARG A 73 3.00 -13.47 -8.63
CA ARG A 73 3.27 -14.04 -9.96
C ARG A 73 2.99 -15.54 -10.02
N VAL A 74 3.33 -16.29 -8.98
CA VAL A 74 3.16 -17.76 -8.91
C VAL A 74 1.70 -18.14 -8.60
N ILE A 75 1.02 -17.38 -7.72
CA ILE A 75 -0.40 -17.55 -7.37
C ILE A 75 -1.30 -16.72 -8.30
N SER A 76 -0.84 -16.37 -9.51
CA SER A 76 -1.73 -15.93 -10.58
C SER A 76 -2.12 -17.11 -11.49
N PRO A 77 -2.91 -18.13 -11.07
CA PRO A 77 -3.76 -18.83 -12.01
C PRO A 77 -5.06 -18.04 -12.17
N MET A 78 -5.43 -17.80 -13.43
CA MET A 78 -6.76 -17.39 -13.87
C MET A 78 -7.14 -15.92 -13.66
N ARG A 79 -6.85 -15.14 -14.70
CA ARG A 79 -7.84 -14.19 -15.22
C ARG A 79 -9.17 -14.94 -15.36
N VAL A 80 -10.14 -14.53 -14.53
CA VAL A 80 -11.55 -14.80 -14.76
C VAL A 80 -11.91 -14.19 -16.12
N PHE A 81 -12.65 -14.94 -16.93
CA PHE A 81 -13.23 -14.51 -18.21
C PHE A 81 -13.96 -13.17 -18.10
#